data_AF-A0A1F3SV75-F1
#
_entry.id   AF-A0A1F3SV75-F1
#
_cell.length_a   1.000
_cell.length_b   1.000
_cell.length_c   1.000
_cell.angle_alpha   90.00
_cell.angle_beta   90.00
_cell.angle_gamma   90.00
#
_symmetry.space_group_name_H-M   'P 1'
#
loop_
_entity.id
_entity.type
_entity.pdbx_description
1 polymer ?
#
loop_
_entity_poly.entity_id
_entity_poly.type
_entity_poly.pdbx_seq_one_letter_code
_entity_poly.pdbx_strand_id
1 'polypeptide(L)'
;MKITLFFTLLLASILAAPLRATDTPEGADAFFHQMRNANIVVLATLKAQDAERFTFVLNKSLLGAVDAQIVLPRFSMELANGVLPRVGGSYLLFLKQRKILGRRGIVGWAMGGYSIQEVKGAEFDLLSDVVADYVRYKTDANGLKQALMKHSAQKIGYVQYSTISDLDTRGLLNAKDAGLLAERLKGGHIIDARAKLSVVNKIKHFNLKQFAPLLESMIMNTNENISVRTSSLRGLQQFGDQAALARVAPVMVDGMSGRLRRTTIDIVKPR
;
A
#
# COMPACT_ATOMS: atom_id res chain seq x y z
N MET A 1 26.64 57.74 -2.83
CA MET A 1 25.45 56.90 -3.10
C MET A 1 25.89 55.44 -3.14
N LYS A 2 25.67 54.70 -2.05
CA LYS A 2 25.95 53.26 -1.95
C LYS A 2 24.60 52.55 -1.89
N ILE A 3 24.26 51.78 -2.92
CA ILE A 3 23.07 50.91 -2.92
C ILE A 3 23.53 49.55 -2.44
N THR A 4 23.25 49.24 -1.17
CA THR A 4 23.47 47.92 -0.59
C THR A 4 22.24 47.07 -0.90
N LEU A 5 22.33 46.17 -1.87
CA LEU A 5 21.29 45.16 -2.12
C LEU A 5 21.35 44.09 -1.01
N PHE A 6 20.32 44.05 -0.17
CA PHE A 6 20.04 42.91 0.70
C PHE A 6 19.55 41.74 -0.16
N PHE A 7 20.37 40.70 -0.30
CA PHE A 7 19.94 39.41 -0.84
C PHE A 7 19.40 38.57 0.30
N THR A 8 18.09 38.58 0.50
CA THR A 8 17.41 37.66 1.41
C THR A 8 17.40 36.27 0.77
N LEU A 9 18.21 35.36 1.30
CA LEU A 9 18.19 33.95 0.94
C LEU A 9 16.84 33.35 1.37
N LEU A 10 15.88 33.25 0.45
CA LEU A 10 14.67 32.48 0.66
C LEU A 10 15.07 31.00 0.54
N LEU A 11 15.37 30.36 1.67
CA LEU A 11 15.45 28.90 1.76
C LEU A 11 14.05 28.36 1.44
N ALA A 12 13.82 27.99 0.18
CA ALA A 12 12.68 27.18 -0.20
C ALA A 12 12.92 25.76 0.35
N SER A 13 12.56 25.55 1.60
CA SER A 13 12.32 24.23 2.16
C SER A 13 11.12 23.62 1.44
N ILE A 14 11.38 23.01 0.28
CA ILE A 14 10.43 22.09 -0.37
C ILE A 14 10.34 20.87 0.56
N LEU A 15 9.47 20.98 1.55
CA LEU A 15 8.87 19.83 2.22
C LEU A 15 8.24 18.99 1.11
N ALA A 16 8.91 17.90 0.75
CA ALA A 16 8.32 16.86 -0.07
C ALA A 16 7.09 16.35 0.68
N ALA A 17 5.92 16.85 0.30
CA ALA A 17 4.66 16.30 0.76
C ALA A 17 4.65 14.80 0.42
N PRO A 18 4.37 13.90 1.38
CA PRO A 18 4.17 12.51 1.04
C PRO A 18 3.00 12.44 0.06
N LEU A 19 3.28 11.97 -1.15
CA LEU A 19 2.32 11.80 -2.24
C LEU A 19 1.05 11.09 -1.70
N ARG A 20 -0.08 11.81 -1.72
CA ARG A 20 -1.42 11.28 -1.50
C ARG A 20 -2.12 11.13 -2.85
N ALA A 21 -2.55 9.92 -3.17
CA ALA A 21 -3.82 9.53 -3.82
C ALA A 21 -3.64 8.06 -4.27
N THR A 22 -4.27 6.99 -3.75
CA THR A 22 -5.67 6.69 -3.37
C THR A 22 -6.71 6.61 -4.50
N ASP A 23 -6.30 6.42 -5.76
CA ASP A 23 -7.21 6.02 -6.86
C ASP A 23 -6.67 4.82 -7.64
N THR A 24 -6.23 3.81 -6.90
CA THR A 24 -5.85 2.52 -7.45
C THR A 24 -6.99 1.53 -7.25
N PRO A 25 -7.42 0.77 -8.27
CA PRO A 25 -8.49 -0.22 -8.08
C PRO A 25 -8.13 -1.14 -6.91
N GLU A 26 -9.08 -1.39 -6.01
CA GLU A 26 -8.92 -2.40 -4.95
C GLU A 26 -8.43 -3.71 -5.59
N GLY A 27 -7.24 -4.19 -5.19
CA GLY A 27 -6.65 -5.45 -5.66
C GLY A 27 -5.62 -5.35 -6.80
N ALA A 28 -5.55 -4.24 -7.56
CA ALA A 28 -4.60 -4.10 -8.67
C ALA A 28 -3.15 -3.82 -8.21
N ASP A 29 -3.00 -3.24 -7.01
CA ASP A 29 -1.72 -2.81 -6.43
C ASP A 29 -1.24 -3.72 -5.28
N ALA A 30 -1.83 -4.90 -5.12
CA ALA A 30 -1.34 -5.86 -4.14
C ALA A 30 -0.11 -6.58 -4.70
N PHE A 31 1.00 -6.57 -3.98
CA PHE A 31 2.23 -7.36 -4.21
C PHE A 31 1.91 -8.76 -4.73
N PHE A 32 0.91 -9.43 -4.16
CA PHE A 32 0.54 -10.79 -4.55
C PHE A 32 -0.24 -10.88 -5.86
N HIS A 33 -1.02 -9.87 -6.23
CA HIS A 33 -1.62 -9.80 -7.56
C HIS A 33 -0.52 -9.69 -8.63
N GLN A 34 0.50 -8.89 -8.36
CA GLN A 34 1.67 -8.72 -9.24
C GLN A 34 2.49 -10.01 -9.32
N MET A 35 2.74 -10.67 -8.18
CA MET A 35 3.39 -11.99 -8.11
C MET A 35 2.69 -13.07 -8.94
N ARG A 36 1.35 -13.08 -8.99
CA ARG A 36 0.59 -14.08 -9.79
C ARG A 36 0.87 -13.97 -11.28
N ASN A 37 1.09 -12.75 -11.76
CA ASN A 37 1.21 -12.45 -13.18
C ASN A 37 2.67 -12.40 -13.65
N ALA A 38 3.61 -12.19 -12.71
CA ALA A 38 5.04 -12.11 -12.98
C ALA A 38 5.69 -13.50 -12.98
N ASN A 39 6.69 -13.67 -13.84
CA ASN A 39 7.61 -14.83 -13.80
C ASN A 39 9.06 -14.40 -13.54
N ILE A 40 9.31 -13.10 -13.43
CA ILE A 40 10.56 -12.51 -12.97
C ILE A 40 10.23 -11.48 -11.90
N VAL A 41 10.90 -11.55 -10.75
CA VAL A 41 10.78 -10.57 -9.67
C VAL A 41 12.16 -10.22 -9.18
N VAL A 42 12.50 -8.93 -9.19
CA VAL A 42 13.86 -8.49 -8.93
C VAL A 42 13.89 -7.22 -8.09
N LEU A 43 14.98 -7.07 -7.35
CA LEU A 43 15.39 -5.81 -6.76
C LEU A 43 16.47 -5.21 -7.65
N ALA A 44 16.27 -3.98 -8.10
CA ALA A 44 17.17 -3.31 -9.02
C ALA A 44 17.27 -1.82 -8.71
N THR A 45 18.41 -1.22 -9.04
CA THR A 45 18.62 0.23 -8.92
C THR A 45 18.53 0.87 -10.29
N LEU A 46 17.76 1.95 -10.42
CA LEU A 46 17.73 2.72 -11.65
C LEU A 46 19.06 3.47 -11.81
N LYS A 47 19.81 3.17 -12.87
CA LYS A 47 21.12 3.80 -13.13
C LYS A 47 21.06 4.88 -14.19
N ALA A 48 20.18 4.73 -15.18
CA ALA A 48 20.05 5.71 -16.24
C ALA A 48 18.62 5.74 -16.76
N GLN A 49 18.23 6.90 -17.26
CA GLN A 49 17.01 7.11 -18.04
C GLN A 49 17.37 7.99 -19.23
N ASP A 50 16.81 7.67 -20.40
CA ASP A 50 16.87 8.50 -21.59
C ASP A 50 15.46 8.86 -22.08
N ALA A 51 15.35 9.45 -23.27
CA ALA A 51 14.06 9.85 -23.84
C ALA A 51 13.12 8.65 -24.09
N GLU A 52 13.64 7.43 -24.23
CA GLU A 52 12.88 6.26 -24.66
C GLU A 52 12.91 5.11 -23.67
N ARG A 53 13.86 5.07 -22.73
CA ARG A 53 14.17 3.88 -21.93
C ARG A 53 14.64 4.21 -20.52
N PHE A 54 14.41 3.24 -19.63
CA PHE A 54 14.95 3.17 -18.27
C PHE A 54 15.89 1.98 -18.16
N THR A 55 17.05 2.18 -17.55
CA THR A 55 18.05 1.14 -17.31
C THR A 55 18.20 0.88 -15.83
N PHE A 56 17.88 -0.35 -15.45
CA PHE A 56 18.01 -0.87 -14.10
C PHE A 56 19.19 -1.84 -14.03
N VAL A 57 20.01 -1.69 -12.99
CA VAL A 57 21.05 -2.66 -12.65
C VAL A 57 20.51 -3.57 -11.56
N LEU A 58 20.63 -4.88 -11.78
CA LEU A 58 20.16 -5.90 -10.87
C LEU A 58 20.96 -5.86 -9.57
N ASN A 59 20.26 -5.77 -8.44
CA ASN A 59 20.84 -5.97 -7.12
C ASN A 59 20.65 -7.43 -6.68
N LYS A 60 19.45 -7.96 -6.86
CA LYS A 60 19.09 -9.33 -6.46
C LYS A 60 17.93 -9.86 -7.31
N SER A 61 18.04 -11.10 -7.77
CA SER A 61 16.88 -11.81 -8.31
C SER A 61 16.14 -12.54 -7.20
N LEU A 62 14.82 -12.33 -7.12
CA LEU A 62 13.94 -12.97 -6.13
C LEU A 62 13.10 -14.09 -6.75
N LEU A 63 12.79 -13.98 -8.05
CA LEU A 63 12.12 -15.00 -8.84
C LEU A 63 12.59 -14.91 -10.29
N GLY A 64 12.86 -16.06 -10.91
CA GLY A 64 13.30 -16.14 -12.30
C GLY A 64 14.78 -15.79 -12.49
N ALA A 65 15.33 -16.19 -13.63
CA ALA A 65 16.67 -15.80 -14.05
C ALA A 65 16.58 -14.52 -14.89
N VAL A 66 17.47 -13.57 -14.65
CA VAL A 66 17.55 -12.33 -15.41
C VAL A 66 19.01 -11.90 -15.52
N ASP A 67 19.33 -11.18 -16.59
CA ASP A 67 20.67 -10.63 -16.81
C ASP A 67 21.01 -9.56 -15.77
N ALA A 68 22.29 -9.22 -15.62
CA ALA A 68 22.74 -8.20 -14.65
C ALA A 68 22.11 -6.80 -14.88
N GLN A 69 21.50 -6.57 -16.04
CA GLN A 69 20.85 -5.33 -16.42
C GLN A 69 19.48 -5.60 -17.04
N ILE A 70 18.52 -4.72 -16.73
CA ILE A 70 17.18 -4.73 -17.29
C ILE A 70 16.92 -3.37 -17.93
N VAL A 71 16.47 -3.40 -19.19
CA VAL A 71 16.11 -2.20 -19.93
C VAL A 71 14.61 -2.23 -20.19
N LEU A 72 13.89 -1.23 -19.67
CA LEU A 72 12.45 -1.10 -19.83
C LEU A 72 12.13 0.12 -20.72
N PRO A 73 11.19 0.00 -21.69
CA PRO A 73 10.73 1.14 -22.46
C PRO A 73 10.03 2.19 -21.58
N ARG A 74 10.19 3.47 -21.90
CA ARG A 74 9.64 4.59 -21.13
C ARG A 74 8.12 4.57 -21.05
N PHE A 75 7.43 4.23 -22.12
CA PHE A 75 5.97 4.10 -22.10
C PHE A 75 5.47 3.01 -21.14
N SER A 76 6.30 1.99 -20.85
CA SER A 76 5.96 0.97 -19.84
C SER A 76 5.96 1.57 -18.42
N MET A 77 6.65 2.69 -18.20
CA MET A 77 6.67 3.47 -16.96
C MET A 77 5.63 4.58 -16.90
N GLU A 78 5.23 5.16 -18.03
CA GLU A 78 4.22 6.22 -18.04
C GLU A 78 2.82 5.69 -17.70
N LEU A 79 2.60 4.38 -17.88
CA LEU A 79 1.43 3.67 -17.36
C LEU A 79 1.51 3.41 -15.83
N ALA A 80 2.64 3.70 -15.18
CA ALA A 80 2.95 3.52 -13.75
C ALA A 80 2.66 4.74 -12.89
N ASN A 81 1.37 4.92 -12.56
CA ASN A 81 0.89 5.84 -11.52
C ASN A 81 1.37 7.30 -11.63
N GLY A 82 1.83 7.73 -12.82
CA GLY A 82 2.26 9.10 -13.08
C GLY A 82 3.51 9.56 -12.32
N VAL A 83 4.18 8.67 -11.55
CA VAL A 83 5.43 9.00 -10.84
C VAL A 83 6.58 8.32 -11.55
N LEU A 84 7.34 9.11 -12.29
CA LEU A 84 8.52 8.62 -12.99
C LEU A 84 9.59 8.15 -11.98
N PRO A 85 10.23 6.99 -12.22
CA PRO A 85 11.39 6.55 -11.45
C PRO A 85 12.48 7.61 -11.39
N ARG A 86 13.20 7.63 -10.27
CA ARG A 86 14.32 8.53 -10.01
C ARG A 86 15.63 7.76 -10.14
N VAL A 87 16.58 8.36 -10.84
CA VAL A 87 17.93 7.79 -10.98
C VAL A 87 18.56 7.69 -9.58
N GLY A 88 19.17 6.55 -9.29
CA GLY A 88 19.68 6.20 -7.96
C GLY A 88 18.65 5.53 -7.04
N GLY A 89 17.36 5.56 -7.38
CA GLY A 89 16.31 4.89 -6.63
C GLY A 89 16.40 3.37 -6.70
N SER A 90 15.91 2.70 -5.67
CA SER A 90 15.80 1.23 -5.60
C SER A 90 14.36 0.80 -5.85
N TYR A 91 14.19 -0.25 -6.64
CA TYR A 91 12.91 -0.68 -7.15
C TYR A 91 12.74 -2.19 -7.04
N LEU A 92 11.54 -2.60 -6.62
CA LEU A 92 11.04 -3.95 -6.78
C LEU A 92 10.27 -4.01 -8.11
N LEU A 93 10.74 -4.85 -9.03
CA LEU A 93 10.17 -4.99 -10.36
C LEU A 93 9.50 -6.36 -10.50
N PHE A 94 8.25 -6.36 -10.98
CA PHE A 94 7.45 -7.53 -11.31
C PHE A 94 7.30 -7.63 -12.82
N LEU A 95 8.07 -8.53 -13.43
CA LEU A 95 8.23 -8.57 -14.87
C LEU A 95 7.65 -9.86 -15.44
N LYS A 96 7.13 -9.75 -16.67
CA LYS A 96 6.78 -10.91 -17.49
C LYS A 96 7.80 -11.07 -18.59
N GLN A 97 8.44 -12.22 -18.60
CA GLN A 97 9.27 -12.70 -19.70
C GLN A 97 8.37 -13.09 -20.86
N ARG A 98 8.59 -12.45 -22.02
CA ARG A 98 8.17 -12.99 -23.32
C ARG A 98 9.42 -13.43 -24.08
N LYS A 99 9.42 -14.67 -24.58
CA LYS A 99 10.39 -15.09 -25.60
C LYS A 99 10.02 -14.36 -26.89
N ILE A 100 10.84 -13.42 -27.32
CA ILE A 100 10.73 -12.82 -28.65
C ILE A 100 11.55 -13.69 -29.59
N LEU A 101 10.88 -14.39 -30.50
CA LEU A 101 11.55 -15.16 -31.55
C LEU A 101 12.50 -14.24 -32.34
N GLY A 102 13.78 -14.63 -32.44
CA GLY A 102 14.78 -13.92 -33.24
C GLY A 102 15.67 -12.91 -32.50
N ARG A 103 15.47 -12.65 -31.19
CA ARG A 103 16.39 -11.83 -30.39
C ARG A 103 17.04 -12.65 -29.27
N ARG A 104 18.38 -12.66 -29.21
CA ARG A 104 19.10 -13.07 -27.99
C ARG A 104 18.89 -11.98 -26.94
N GLY A 105 18.07 -12.26 -25.93
CA GLY A 105 17.83 -11.36 -24.80
C GLY A 105 16.43 -11.52 -24.22
N ILE A 106 16.33 -11.56 -22.90
CA ILE A 106 15.06 -11.52 -22.19
C ILE A 106 14.60 -10.06 -22.14
N VAL A 107 13.53 -9.73 -22.87
CA VAL A 107 12.86 -8.44 -22.66
C VAL A 107 11.80 -8.66 -21.59
N GLY A 108 12.11 -8.26 -20.36
CA GLY A 108 11.10 -8.09 -19.32
C GLY A 108 10.22 -6.92 -19.67
N TRP A 109 8.90 -7.10 -19.60
CA TRP A 109 7.95 -6.00 -19.72
C TRP A 109 7.29 -5.79 -18.37
N ALA A 110 7.21 -4.52 -17.94
CA ALA A 110 6.31 -4.16 -16.86
C ALA A 110 4.88 -4.43 -17.33
N MET A 111 4.10 -5.17 -16.55
CA MET A 111 2.76 -5.61 -16.95
C MET A 111 1.69 -4.52 -16.78
N GLY A 112 2.11 -3.31 -16.40
CA GLY A 112 1.26 -2.21 -16.04
C GLY A 112 1.89 -1.45 -14.88
N GLY A 113 1.20 -0.38 -14.50
CA GLY A 113 1.76 0.64 -13.64
C GLY A 113 2.24 0.23 -12.26
N TYR A 114 1.69 -0.86 -11.76
CA TYR A 114 1.94 -1.36 -10.42
C TYR A 114 3.15 -2.29 -10.36
N SER A 115 3.68 -2.68 -11.52
CA SER A 115 4.79 -3.64 -11.62
C SER A 115 6.13 -3.11 -11.10
N ILE A 116 6.19 -1.85 -10.68
CA ILE A 116 7.41 -1.15 -10.31
C ILE A 116 7.15 -0.34 -9.05
N GLN A 117 7.74 -0.80 -7.95
CA GLN A 117 7.54 -0.21 -6.64
C GLN A 117 8.87 0.34 -6.15
N GLU A 118 8.93 1.65 -5.88
CA GLU A 118 10.08 2.25 -5.16
C GLU A 118 10.12 1.63 -3.75
N VAL A 119 11.30 1.14 -3.37
CA VAL A 119 11.56 0.47 -2.09
C VAL A 119 12.83 1.01 -1.46
N LYS A 120 12.91 0.96 -0.14
CA LYS A 120 14.14 1.36 0.55
C LYS A 120 15.13 0.20 0.54
N GLY A 121 16.43 0.49 0.43
CA GLY A 121 17.47 -0.56 0.46
C GLY A 121 17.38 -1.47 1.69
N ALA A 122 17.04 -0.91 2.85
CA ALA A 122 16.85 -1.65 4.10
C ALA A 122 15.66 -2.63 4.09
N GLU A 123 14.77 -2.55 3.11
CA GLU A 123 13.59 -3.42 2.96
C GLU A 123 13.90 -4.69 2.15
N PHE A 124 15.10 -4.81 1.58
CA PHE A 124 15.44 -5.84 0.59
C PHE A 124 15.36 -7.27 1.13
N ASP A 125 15.93 -7.52 2.31
CA ASP A 125 15.92 -8.86 2.90
C ASP A 125 14.50 -9.26 3.28
N LEU A 126 13.73 -8.33 3.83
CA LEU A 126 12.33 -8.58 4.15
C LEU A 126 11.50 -8.88 2.89
N LEU A 127 11.67 -8.11 1.81
CA LEU A 127 10.98 -8.37 0.54
C LEU A 127 11.40 -9.71 -0.08
N SER A 128 12.67 -10.09 0.08
CA SER A 128 13.16 -11.41 -0.34
C SER A 128 12.42 -12.53 0.38
N ASP A 129 12.25 -12.41 1.70
CA ASP A 129 11.51 -13.38 2.51
C ASP A 129 10.02 -13.43 2.15
N VAL A 130 9.41 -12.27 1.89
CA VAL A 130 8.00 -12.20 1.46
C VAL A 130 7.81 -12.92 0.12
N VAL A 131 8.69 -12.69 -0.87
CA VAL A 131 8.66 -13.40 -2.16
C VAL A 131 8.85 -14.90 -1.96
N ALA A 132 9.86 -15.30 -1.18
CA ALA A 132 10.18 -16.71 -0.96
C ALA A 132 9.04 -17.48 -0.29
N ASP A 133 8.47 -16.92 0.78
CA ASP A 133 7.32 -17.52 1.48
C ASP A 133 6.11 -17.63 0.53
N TYR A 134 5.84 -16.60 -0.29
CA TYR A 134 4.74 -16.67 -1.24
C TYR A 134 4.94 -17.76 -2.29
N VAL A 135 6.11 -17.82 -2.92
CA VAL A 135 6.40 -18.83 -3.95
C VAL A 135 6.29 -20.23 -3.35
N ARG A 136 6.77 -20.42 -2.12
CA ARG A 136 6.69 -21.68 -1.39
C ARG A 136 5.26 -22.12 -1.12
N TYR A 137 4.39 -21.19 -0.67
CA TYR A 137 3.06 -21.54 -0.19
C TYR A 137 1.92 -21.18 -1.16
N LYS A 138 2.17 -20.68 -2.37
CA LYS A 138 1.11 -20.23 -3.29
C LYS A 138 0.03 -21.27 -3.61
N THR A 139 0.33 -22.56 -3.46
CA THR A 139 -0.60 -23.69 -3.65
C THR A 139 -1.12 -24.30 -2.35
N ASP A 140 -0.62 -23.87 -1.19
CA ASP A 140 -1.06 -24.31 0.14
C ASP A 140 -1.77 -23.15 0.84
N ALA A 141 -3.11 -23.22 0.93
CA ALA A 141 -3.92 -22.18 1.53
C ALA A 141 -3.55 -21.90 3.00
N ASN A 142 -3.21 -22.95 3.77
CA ASN A 142 -2.89 -22.81 5.19
C ASN A 142 -1.50 -22.20 5.38
N GLY A 143 -0.50 -22.72 4.67
CA GLY A 143 0.85 -22.15 4.66
C GLY A 143 0.85 -20.70 4.18
N LEU A 144 0.07 -20.39 3.13
CA LEU A 144 -0.05 -19.04 2.59
C LEU A 144 -0.67 -18.11 3.62
N LYS A 145 -1.78 -18.52 4.26
CA LYS A 145 -2.40 -17.74 5.33
C LYS A 145 -1.40 -17.40 6.44
N GLN A 146 -0.64 -18.38 6.92
CA GLN A 146 0.35 -18.16 7.97
C GLN A 146 1.46 -17.19 7.52
N ALA A 147 1.97 -17.35 6.31
CA ALA A 147 2.96 -16.44 5.73
C ALA A 147 2.43 -15.01 5.59
N LEU A 148 1.23 -14.84 5.04
CA LEU A 148 0.61 -13.51 4.89
C LEU A 148 0.34 -12.86 6.25
N MET A 149 -0.14 -13.63 7.24
CA MET A 149 -0.34 -13.14 8.60
C MET A 149 0.98 -12.79 9.30
N LYS A 150 2.08 -13.49 9.03
CA LYS A 150 3.43 -13.09 9.50
C LYS A 150 3.84 -11.75 8.89
N HIS A 151 3.68 -11.61 7.58
CA HIS A 151 4.14 -10.44 6.84
C HIS A 151 3.26 -9.20 7.02
N SER A 152 2.00 -9.34 7.41
CA SER A 152 1.11 -8.20 7.70
C SER A 152 1.53 -7.38 8.93
N ALA A 153 2.44 -7.90 9.77
CA ALA A 153 2.97 -7.20 10.94
C ALA A 153 4.22 -6.36 10.64
N GLN A 154 4.74 -6.46 9.42
CA GLN A 154 5.98 -5.79 9.01
C GLN A 154 5.75 -4.30 8.79
N LYS A 155 6.69 -3.43 9.15
CA LYS A 155 6.56 -1.97 9.01
C LYS A 155 6.79 -1.44 7.58
N ILE A 156 6.46 -2.24 6.56
CA ILE A 156 6.46 -1.82 5.16
C ILE A 156 5.01 -1.70 4.70
N GLY A 157 4.53 -0.47 4.49
CA GLY A 157 3.12 -0.21 4.23
C GLY A 157 2.56 -0.97 3.02
N TYR A 158 3.34 -1.04 1.95
CA TYR A 158 2.99 -1.81 0.75
C TYR A 158 2.79 -3.31 1.02
N VAL A 159 3.66 -3.93 1.84
CA VAL A 159 3.54 -5.34 2.23
C VAL A 159 2.32 -5.54 3.13
N GLN A 160 2.06 -4.62 4.07
CA GLN A 160 0.88 -4.70 4.94
C GLN A 160 -0.42 -4.71 4.15
N TYR A 161 -0.59 -3.73 3.25
CA TYR A 161 -1.79 -3.66 2.42
C TYR A 161 -1.93 -4.92 1.57
N SER A 162 -0.86 -5.33 0.90
CA SER A 162 -0.88 -6.47 -0.01
C SER A 162 -1.22 -7.77 0.68
N THR A 163 -0.62 -8.04 1.85
CA THR A 163 -0.87 -9.26 2.63
C THR A 163 -2.31 -9.33 3.13
N ILE A 164 -2.82 -8.25 3.69
CA ILE A 164 -4.20 -8.21 4.20
C ILE A 164 -5.21 -8.29 3.04
N SER A 165 -4.94 -7.62 1.92
CA SER A 165 -5.78 -7.68 0.73
C SER A 165 -5.83 -9.07 0.11
N ASP A 166 -4.71 -9.80 0.03
CA ASP A 166 -4.68 -11.17 -0.51
C ASP A 166 -5.37 -12.16 0.44
N LEU A 167 -5.18 -11.99 1.75
CA LEU A 167 -5.92 -12.75 2.78
C LEU A 167 -7.44 -12.56 2.65
N ASP A 168 -7.88 -11.32 2.41
CA ASP A 168 -9.29 -10.98 2.21
C ASP A 168 -9.85 -11.56 0.90
N THR A 169 -9.21 -11.26 -0.23
CA THR A 169 -9.65 -11.65 -1.56
C THR A 169 -9.79 -13.16 -1.71
N ARG A 170 -8.97 -13.93 -0.99
CA ARG A 170 -8.98 -15.39 -0.98
C ARG A 170 -9.91 -15.99 0.08
N GLY A 171 -10.57 -15.17 0.91
CA GLY A 171 -11.44 -15.64 1.99
C GLY A 171 -10.70 -16.42 3.08
N LEU A 172 -9.40 -16.14 3.32
CA LEU A 172 -8.57 -16.89 4.25
C LEU A 172 -8.70 -16.40 5.71
N LEU A 173 -9.32 -15.23 5.92
CA LEU A 173 -9.55 -14.66 7.23
C LEU A 173 -10.82 -15.22 7.87
N ASN A 174 -10.71 -15.61 9.13
CA ASN A 174 -11.86 -15.83 10.01
C ASN A 174 -11.92 -14.73 11.10
N ALA A 175 -12.92 -14.81 11.98
CA ALA A 175 -13.11 -13.85 13.06
C ALA A 175 -11.90 -13.74 14.01
N LYS A 176 -11.20 -14.86 14.29
CA LYS A 176 -9.99 -14.88 15.13
C LYS A 176 -8.84 -14.13 14.45
N ASP A 177 -8.63 -14.34 13.15
CA ASP A 177 -7.60 -13.63 12.39
C ASP A 177 -7.89 -12.14 12.30
N ALA A 178 -9.15 -11.78 12.05
CA ALA A 178 -9.59 -10.39 12.04
C ALA A 178 -9.38 -9.71 13.40
N GLY A 179 -9.65 -10.42 14.50
CA GLY A 179 -9.33 -9.95 15.86
C GLY A 179 -7.84 -9.72 16.07
N LEU A 180 -6.99 -10.64 15.59
CA LEU A 180 -5.53 -10.47 15.66
C LEU A 180 -5.04 -9.27 14.85
N LEU A 181 -5.57 -9.07 13.64
CA LEU A 181 -5.26 -7.89 12.82
C LEU A 181 -5.74 -6.59 13.49
N ALA A 182 -6.89 -6.62 14.16
CA ALA A 182 -7.41 -5.48 14.92
C ALA A 182 -6.53 -5.13 16.13
N GLU A 183 -6.03 -6.12 16.87
CA GLU A 183 -5.05 -5.88 17.95
C GLU A 183 -3.73 -5.30 17.40
N ARG A 184 -3.26 -5.78 16.25
CA ARG A 184 -2.08 -5.21 15.58
C ARG A 184 -2.30 -3.76 15.13
N LEU A 185 -3.49 -3.46 14.63
CA LEU A 185 -3.90 -2.09 14.28
C LEU A 185 -3.90 -1.20 15.52
N LYS A 186 -4.51 -1.65 16.61
CA LYS A 186 -4.53 -0.96 17.90
C LYS A 186 -3.12 -0.70 18.46
N GLY A 187 -2.22 -1.68 18.33
CA GLY A 187 -0.81 -1.55 18.73
C GLY A 187 0.05 -0.71 17.78
N GLY A 188 -0.52 -0.14 16.72
CA GLY A 188 0.24 0.67 15.75
C GLY A 188 1.18 -0.13 14.85
N HIS A 189 1.01 -1.46 14.78
CA HIS A 189 1.78 -2.32 13.88
C HIS A 189 1.29 -2.22 12.44
N ILE A 190 0.04 -1.80 12.20
CA ILE A 190 -0.51 -1.57 10.86
C ILE A 190 -0.58 -0.06 10.61
N ILE A 191 0.24 0.41 9.68
CA ILE A 191 0.47 1.85 9.42
C ILE A 191 -0.08 2.30 8.08
N ASP A 192 -0.13 1.43 7.06
CA ASP A 192 -0.65 1.77 5.75
C ASP A 192 -2.17 2.02 5.79
N ALA A 193 -2.60 3.15 5.25
CA ALA A 193 -4.01 3.56 5.31
C ALA A 193 -4.97 2.56 4.65
N ARG A 194 -4.55 1.89 3.57
CA ARG A 194 -5.36 0.88 2.87
C ARG A 194 -5.42 -0.41 3.67
N ALA A 195 -4.30 -0.79 4.29
CA ALA A 195 -4.23 -1.90 5.23
C ALA A 195 -5.18 -1.66 6.44
N LYS A 196 -5.11 -0.47 7.04
CA LYS A 196 -6.02 -0.06 8.13
C LYS A 196 -7.49 -0.16 7.71
N LEU A 197 -7.84 0.37 6.54
CA LEU A 197 -9.21 0.30 6.01
C LEU A 197 -9.69 -1.13 5.87
N SER A 198 -8.83 -2.02 5.34
CA SER A 198 -9.14 -3.44 5.19
C SER A 198 -9.41 -4.10 6.54
N VAL A 199 -8.60 -3.82 7.56
CA VAL A 199 -8.81 -4.32 8.93
C VAL A 199 -10.12 -3.79 9.53
N VAL A 200 -10.43 -2.51 9.39
CA VAL A 200 -11.71 -1.92 9.84
C VAL A 200 -12.90 -2.59 9.16
N ASN A 201 -12.81 -2.89 7.87
CA ASN A 201 -13.84 -3.63 7.16
C ASN A 201 -14.01 -5.06 7.70
N LYS A 202 -12.94 -5.72 8.16
CA LYS A 202 -13.03 -7.04 8.79
C LYS A 202 -13.58 -7.02 10.20
N ILE A 203 -13.24 -6.01 11.00
CA ILE A 203 -13.87 -5.75 12.31
C ILE A 203 -15.39 -5.69 12.15
N LYS A 204 -15.88 -4.97 11.14
CA LYS A 204 -17.31 -4.87 10.80
C LYS A 204 -17.90 -6.18 10.31
N HIS A 205 -17.25 -6.81 9.33
CA HIS A 205 -17.73 -8.03 8.70
C HIS A 205 -17.94 -9.16 9.72
N PHE A 206 -17.02 -9.32 10.66
CA PHE A 206 -17.10 -10.33 11.72
C PHE A 206 -17.78 -9.83 13.00
N ASN A 207 -18.38 -8.63 12.99
CA ASN A 207 -19.09 -8.03 14.12
C ASN A 207 -18.27 -8.02 15.43
N LEU A 208 -17.00 -7.62 15.36
CA LEU A 208 -16.07 -7.65 16.48
C LEU A 208 -16.27 -6.42 17.40
N LYS A 209 -17.39 -6.39 18.12
CA LYS A 209 -17.83 -5.26 18.96
C LYS A 209 -16.82 -4.86 20.04
N GLN A 210 -15.97 -5.78 20.50
CA GLN A 210 -14.90 -5.48 21.46
C GLN A 210 -13.89 -4.44 20.94
N PHE A 211 -13.84 -4.21 19.62
CA PHE A 211 -13.01 -3.17 19.00
C PHE A 211 -13.73 -1.84 18.78
N ALA A 212 -14.94 -1.63 19.32
CA ALA A 212 -15.62 -0.33 19.25
C ALA A 212 -14.74 0.84 19.77
N PRO A 213 -13.98 0.71 20.88
CA PRO A 213 -13.07 1.77 21.32
C PRO A 213 -11.94 2.09 20.32
N LEU A 214 -11.48 1.10 19.56
CA LEU A 214 -10.52 1.31 18.48
C LEU A 214 -11.15 2.10 17.33
N LEU A 215 -12.38 1.77 16.92
CA LEU A 215 -13.07 2.52 15.87
C LEU A 215 -13.31 3.97 16.28
N GLU A 216 -13.70 4.21 17.53
CA GLU A 216 -13.85 5.55 18.10
C GLU A 216 -12.54 6.34 18.02
N SER A 217 -11.42 5.78 18.50
CA SER A 217 -10.13 6.48 18.47
C SER A 217 -9.67 6.83 17.05
N MET A 218 -9.95 5.95 16.08
CA MET A 218 -9.65 6.22 14.66
C MET A 218 -10.49 7.37 14.10
N ILE A 219 -11.77 7.48 14.46
CA ILE A 219 -12.64 8.59 14.04
C ILE A 219 -12.12 9.92 14.59
N MET A 220 -11.74 9.92 15.87
CA MET A 220 -11.27 11.10 16.60
C MET A 220 -9.89 11.58 16.13
N ASN A 221 -9.07 10.68 15.56
CA ASN A 221 -7.77 11.04 14.99
C ASN A 221 -7.92 11.85 13.69
N THR A 222 -7.67 13.16 13.76
CA THR A 222 -7.79 14.07 12.60
C THR A 222 -6.74 13.82 11.51
N ASN A 223 -5.61 13.20 11.86
CA ASN A 223 -4.56 12.82 10.92
C ASN A 223 -4.84 11.48 10.21
N GLU A 224 -5.84 10.72 10.67
CA GLU A 224 -6.19 9.44 10.06
C GLU A 224 -6.81 9.62 8.67
N ASN A 225 -6.61 8.65 7.81
CA ASN A 225 -7.15 8.66 6.46
C ASN A 225 -8.69 8.75 6.49
N ILE A 226 -9.25 9.58 5.62
CA ILE A 226 -10.70 9.85 5.63
C ILE A 226 -11.55 8.60 5.40
N SER A 227 -11.12 7.70 4.51
CA SER A 227 -11.84 6.46 4.23
C SER A 227 -11.84 5.53 5.44
N VAL A 228 -10.73 5.50 6.19
CA VAL A 228 -10.61 4.75 7.45
C VAL A 228 -11.58 5.33 8.48
N ARG A 229 -11.58 6.65 8.67
CA ARG A 229 -12.52 7.35 9.59
C ARG A 229 -13.97 7.10 9.22
N THR A 230 -14.32 7.21 7.93
CA THR A 230 -15.69 6.91 7.44
C THR A 230 -16.08 5.46 7.69
N SER A 231 -15.18 4.51 7.44
CA SER A 231 -15.50 3.10 7.65
C SER A 231 -15.64 2.77 9.14
N SER A 232 -14.82 3.36 10.01
CA SER A 232 -14.94 3.22 11.46
C SER A 232 -16.27 3.74 11.99
N LEU A 233 -16.73 4.90 11.50
CA LEU A 233 -18.05 5.45 11.86
C LEU A 233 -19.18 4.50 11.47
N ARG A 234 -19.16 3.97 10.24
CA ARG A 234 -20.12 2.96 9.79
C ARG A 234 -20.06 1.68 10.63
N GLY A 235 -18.89 1.33 11.15
CA GLY A 235 -18.73 0.20 12.05
C GLY A 235 -19.41 0.41 13.40
N LEU A 236 -19.24 1.58 14.02
CA LEU A 236 -19.97 1.92 15.26
C LEU A 236 -21.48 1.91 15.06
N GLN A 237 -21.96 2.45 13.93
CA GLN A 237 -23.37 2.39 13.56
C GLN A 237 -23.86 0.94 13.43
N GLN A 238 -23.12 0.10 12.70
CA GLN A 238 -23.47 -1.31 12.52
C GLN A 238 -23.49 -2.08 13.86
N PHE A 239 -22.64 -1.70 14.81
CA PHE A 239 -22.62 -2.31 16.15
C PHE A 239 -23.80 -1.87 17.03
N GLY A 240 -24.48 -0.79 16.67
CA GLY A 240 -25.55 -0.18 17.46
C GLY A 240 -25.05 0.62 18.67
N ASP A 241 -23.79 1.07 18.66
CA ASP A 241 -23.15 1.76 19.80
C ASP A 241 -23.52 3.25 19.80
N GLN A 242 -24.72 3.56 20.26
CA GLN A 242 -25.25 4.94 20.31
C GLN A 242 -24.42 5.85 21.22
N ALA A 243 -23.83 5.30 22.30
CA ALA A 243 -22.99 6.06 23.20
C ALA A 243 -21.69 6.51 22.51
N ALA A 244 -21.04 5.62 21.76
CA ALA A 244 -19.86 5.97 20.98
C ALA A 244 -20.19 6.96 19.85
N LEU A 245 -21.32 6.78 19.17
CA LEU A 245 -21.79 7.72 18.13
C LEU A 245 -22.02 9.13 18.69
N ALA A 246 -22.63 9.24 19.87
CA ALA A 246 -22.82 10.53 20.54
C ALA A 246 -21.50 11.22 20.91
N ARG A 247 -20.49 10.45 21.35
CA ARG A 247 -19.16 10.99 21.69
C ARG A 247 -18.38 11.49 20.48
N VAL A 248 -18.47 10.81 19.33
CA VAL A 248 -17.73 11.22 18.13
C VAL A 248 -18.42 12.36 17.38
N ALA A 249 -19.73 12.52 17.51
CA ALA A 249 -20.52 13.50 16.77
C ALA A 249 -19.98 14.95 16.79
N PRO A 250 -19.51 15.51 17.92
CA PRO A 250 -18.97 16.88 17.97
C PRO A 250 -17.71 17.06 17.11
N VAL A 251 -16.82 16.07 17.09
CA VAL A 251 -15.56 16.10 16.33
C VAL A 251 -15.80 15.99 14.82
N MET A 252 -17.04 15.70 14.39
CA MET A 252 -17.40 15.53 12.99
C MET A 252 -17.98 16.79 12.33
N VAL A 253 -18.28 17.84 13.10
CA VAL A 253 -18.89 19.08 12.60
C VAL A 253 -17.84 20.15 12.29
N ASP A 254 -16.74 20.18 13.06
CA ASP A 254 -15.66 21.14 12.89
C ASP A 254 -14.38 20.47 12.36
N GLY A 255 -13.90 20.90 11.18
CA GLY A 255 -12.58 20.50 10.66
C GLY A 255 -12.51 19.31 9.69
N MET A 256 -13.62 18.86 9.09
CA MET A 256 -13.64 17.67 8.21
C MET A 256 -13.98 17.97 6.73
N SER A 257 -13.57 17.06 5.82
CA SER A 257 -14.01 17.10 4.42
C SER A 257 -15.53 16.88 4.30
N GLY A 258 -16.16 17.48 3.28
CA GLY A 258 -17.61 17.40 3.07
C GLY A 258 -18.19 15.98 2.89
N ARG A 259 -17.35 14.97 2.54
CA ARG A 259 -17.79 13.56 2.44
C ARG A 259 -18.04 12.95 3.82
N LEU A 260 -17.15 13.22 4.78
CA LEU A 260 -17.25 12.67 6.13
C LEU A 260 -18.40 13.34 6.89
N ARG A 261 -18.55 14.67 6.76
CA ARG A 261 -19.68 15.42 7.31
C ARG A 261 -21.05 14.90 6.84
N ARG A 262 -21.22 14.65 5.54
CA ARG A 262 -22.48 14.08 4.99
C ARG A 262 -22.79 12.71 5.59
N THR A 263 -21.79 11.82 5.61
CA THR A 263 -21.98 10.48 6.17
C THR A 263 -22.38 10.54 7.64
N THR A 264 -21.82 11.46 8.43
CA THR A 264 -22.20 11.65 9.84
C THR A 264 -23.63 12.11 10.00
N ILE A 265 -24.08 13.09 9.20
CA ILE A 265 -25.46 13.60 9.26
C ILE A 265 -26.44 12.47 8.99
N ASP A 266 -26.21 11.67 7.96
CA ASP A 266 -27.07 10.53 7.60
C ASP A 266 -27.15 9.48 8.72
N ILE A 267 -26.06 9.29 9.47
CA ILE A 267 -25.96 8.28 10.53
C ILE A 267 -26.56 8.75 11.85
N VAL A 268 -26.30 9.99 12.25
CA VAL A 268 -26.72 10.54 13.55
C VAL A 268 -28.15 11.07 13.50
N LYS A 269 -28.63 11.51 12.33
CA LYS A 269 -30.01 11.93 12.11
C LYS A 269 -30.61 11.15 10.93
N PRO A 270 -30.91 9.84 11.11
CA PRO A 270 -31.64 9.11 10.10
C PRO A 270 -33.00 9.78 9.89
N ARG A 271 -33.39 9.99 8.62
CA ARG A 271 -34.68 10.55 8.26
C ARG A 271 -35.84 9.68 8.72
#